data_AF-A0A496VSH3-F1
#
_entry.id   AF-A0A496VSH3-F1
#
_cell.length_a   1.000
_cell.length_b   1.000
_cell.length_c   1.000
_cell.angle_alpha   90.00
_cell.angle_beta   90.00
_cell.angle_gamma   90.00
#
_symmetry.space_group_name_H-M   'P 1'
#
loop_
_entity.id
_entity.type
_entity.pdbx_description
1 polymer ?
#
loop_
_entity_poly.entity_id
_entity_poly.type
_entity_poly.pdbx_seq_one_letter_code
_entity_poly.pdbx_strand_id
1 'polypeptide(L)' 'MNFDELSKEHQIMVTMRKVLSNIVREVTPKPGKEHPLSEQTIQDIRMCFGLITARERELAEEQGIVNLERPHYVDKKKCH' A
#
# COMPACT_ATOMS: atom_id res chain seq x y z
N MET A 1 -14.55 -7.84 -5.92
CA MET A 1 -13.53 -8.83 -6.33
C MET A 1 -13.30 -9.78 -5.19
N ASN A 2 -13.51 -11.08 -5.40
CA ASN A 2 -13.10 -12.10 -4.45
C ASN A 2 -11.57 -12.28 -4.55
N PHE A 3 -10.88 -12.49 -3.41
CA PHE A 3 -9.44 -12.71 -3.40
C PHE A 3 -9.04 -13.93 -4.25
N ASP A 4 -9.87 -14.96 -4.25
CA ASP A 4 -9.63 -16.20 -5.00
C ASP A 4 -9.74 -16.02 -6.52
N GLU A 5 -10.39 -14.96 -6.99
CA GLU A 5 -10.54 -14.61 -8.42
C GLU A 5 -9.35 -13.78 -8.94
N LEU A 6 -8.48 -13.30 -8.06
CA LEU A 6 -7.31 -12.53 -8.45
C LEU A 6 -6.24 -13.41 -9.10
N SER A 7 -5.42 -12.81 -9.96
CA SER A 7 -4.22 -13.50 -10.45
C SER A 7 -3.30 -13.88 -9.28
N LYS A 8 -2.50 -14.94 -9.44
CA LYS A 8 -1.58 -15.39 -8.39
C LYS A 8 -0.66 -14.27 -7.91
N GLU A 9 -0.23 -13.42 -8.84
CA GLU A 9 0.62 -12.28 -8.52
C GLU A 9 -0.12 -11.22 -7.69
N HIS A 10 -1.36 -10.87 -8.05
CA HIS A 10 -2.20 -9.99 -7.23
C HIS A 10 -2.45 -10.56 -5.83
N GLN A 11 -2.72 -11.87 -5.73
CA GLN A 11 -2.88 -12.55 -4.43
C GLN A 11 -1.64 -12.40 -3.56
N ILE A 12 -0.45 -12.58 -4.15
CA ILE A 12 0.84 -12.39 -3.46
C ILE A 12 0.98 -10.94 -3.00
N MET A 13 0.78 -9.96 -3.88
CA MET A 13 0.97 -8.55 -3.53
C MET A 13 0.03 -8.10 -2.39
N VAL A 14 -1.25 -8.45 -2.48
CA VAL A 14 -2.25 -8.16 -1.44
C VAL A 14 -1.88 -8.83 -0.11
N THR A 15 -1.45 -10.09 -0.16
CA THR A 15 -1.03 -10.83 1.04
C THR A 15 0.20 -10.20 1.67
N MET A 16 1.24 -9.89 0.87
CA MET A 16 2.48 -9.27 1.33
C MET A 16 2.22 -7.92 1.99
N ARG A 17 1.41 -7.05 1.36
CA ARG A 17 1.00 -5.77 1.98
C ARG A 17 0.32 -6.01 3.32
N LYS A 18 -0.69 -6.89 3.35
CA LYS A 18 -1.49 -7.15 4.56
C LYS A 18 -0.63 -7.65 5.71
N VAL A 19 0.26 -8.62 5.44
CA VAL A 19 1.15 -9.20 6.46
C VAL A 19 2.11 -8.14 6.99
N LEU A 20 2.78 -7.39 6.11
CA LEU A 20 3.69 -6.32 6.54
C LEU A 20 2.96 -5.23 7.33
N SER A 21 1.76 -4.82 6.91
CA SER A 21 0.97 -3.83 7.65
C SER A 21 0.57 -4.32 9.04
N ASN A 22 0.21 -5.60 9.19
CA ASN A 22 -0.07 -6.18 10.49
C ASN A 22 1.17 -6.19 11.39
N ILE A 23 2.32 -6.60 10.85
CA ILE A 23 3.60 -6.57 11.59
C ILE A 23 3.91 -5.15 12.04
N VAL A 24 3.84 -4.15 11.15
CA VAL A 24 4.07 -2.74 11.48
C VAL A 24 3.13 -2.30 12.61
N ARG A 25 1.84 -2.66 12.55
CA ARG A 25 0.87 -2.31 13.59
C ARG A 25 1.20 -2.94 14.94
N GLU A 26 1.70 -4.16 14.96
CA GLU A 26 2.07 -4.87 16.19
C GLU A 26 3.37 -4.34 16.81
N VAL A 27 4.34 -3.96 15.99
CA VAL A 27 5.64 -3.43 16.47
C VAL A 27 5.60 -1.94 16.77
N THR A 28 4.60 -1.20 16.26
CA THR A 28 4.46 0.24 16.53
C THR A 28 4.14 0.45 18.01
N PRO A 29 5.05 1.07 18.78
CA PRO A 29 4.85 1.27 20.21
C PRO A 29 3.80 2.37 20.44
N LYS A 30 3.26 2.41 21.67
CA LYS A 30 2.42 3.55 22.10
C LYS A 30 3.26 4.85 22.08
N PRO A 31 2.63 6.01 21.84
CA PRO A 31 3.34 7.29 21.88
C PRO A 31 4.16 7.45 23.15
N GLY A 32 5.42 7.91 23.01
CA GLY A 32 6.35 8.11 24.12
C GLY A 32 7.17 6.88 24.53
N LYS A 33 7.06 5.76 23.79
CA LYS A 33 7.94 4.60 23.94
C LYS A 33 8.84 4.45 22.71
N GLU A 34 10.06 3.96 22.93
CA GLU A 34 11.01 3.69 21.84
C GLU A 34 10.49 2.59 20.90
N HIS A 35 10.78 2.75 19.61
CA HIS A 35 10.43 1.78 18.59
C HIS A 35 11.39 0.58 18.65
N PRO A 36 10.90 -0.67 18.63
CA PRO A 36 11.75 -1.85 18.78
C PRO A 36 12.63 -2.14 17.55
N LEU A 37 12.27 -1.57 16.40
CA LEU A 37 13.06 -1.69 15.17
C LEU A 37 13.99 -0.49 15.01
N SER A 38 15.16 -0.74 14.42
CA SER A 38 16.10 0.32 14.03
C SER A 38 15.51 1.23 12.94
N GLU A 39 15.99 2.47 12.86
CA GLU A 39 15.63 3.41 11.79
C GLU A 39 15.88 2.84 10.38
N GLN A 40 16.98 2.09 10.20
CA GLN A 40 17.29 1.43 8.93
C GLN A 40 16.20 0.41 8.57
N THR A 41 15.79 -0.44 9.52
CA THR A 41 14.74 -1.43 9.30
C THR A 41 13.41 -0.76 8.96
N ILE A 42 13.08 0.36 9.63
CA ILE A 42 11.88 1.15 9.32
C ILE A 42 11.96 1.68 7.88
N GLN A 43 13.12 2.18 7.45
CA GLN A 43 13.32 2.68 6.09
C GLN A 43 13.20 1.55 5.05
N ASP A 44 13.75 0.38 5.33
CA ASP A 44 13.65 -0.80 4.45
C ASP A 44 12.19 -1.24 4.29
N ILE A 45 11.40 -1.24 5.37
CA ILE A 45 9.97 -1.54 5.34
C ILE A 45 9.22 -0.52 4.47
N ARG A 46 9.51 0.78 4.61
CA ARG A 46 8.91 1.84 3.77
C ARG A 46 9.23 1.62 2.29
N MET A 47 10.49 1.29 1.98
CA MET A 47 10.92 1.00 0.61
C MET A 47 10.17 -0.24 0.06
N CYS A 48 10.02 -1.28 0.86
CA CYS A 48 9.28 -2.48 0.49
C CYS A 48 7.81 -2.19 0.17
N PHE A 49 7.11 -1.38 0.98
CA PHE A 49 5.76 -0.91 0.65
C PHE A 49 5.69 -0.11 -0.64
N GLY A 50 6.73 0.69 -0.93
CA GLY A 50 6.88 1.41 -2.19
C GLY A 50 6.93 0.45 -3.38
N LEU A 51 7.78 -0.58 -3.31
CA LEU A 51 7.90 -1.62 -4.35
C LEU A 51 6.59 -2.39 -4.53
N ILE A 52 5.91 -2.73 -3.43
CA ILE A 52 4.62 -3.41 -3.50
C ILE A 52 3.58 -2.56 -4.25
N THR A 53 3.53 -1.27 -3.92
CA THR A 53 2.58 -0.34 -4.54
C THR A 53 2.90 -0.11 -6.02
N ALA A 54 4.18 -0.01 -6.37
CA ALA A 54 4.61 0.10 -7.76
C ALA A 54 4.17 -1.13 -8.56
N ARG A 55 4.41 -2.34 -8.03
CA ARG A 55 4.06 -3.57 -8.73
C ARG A 55 2.56 -3.75 -8.88
N GLU A 56 1.77 -3.44 -7.86
CA GLU A 56 0.32 -3.49 -7.99
C GLU A 56 -0.23 -2.50 -9.01
N ARG A 57 0.39 -1.33 -9.12
CA ARG A 57 0.03 -0.36 -10.16
C ARG A 57 0.32 -0.92 -11.56
N GLU A 58 1.50 -1.50 -11.77
CA GLU A 58 1.85 -2.14 -13.04
C GLU A 58 0.84 -3.24 -13.40
N LEU A 59 0.48 -4.09 -12.42
CA LEU A 59 -0.51 -5.15 -12.61
C LEU A 59 -1.91 -4.62 -12.93
N ALA A 60 -2.30 -3.48 -12.34
CA ALA A 60 -3.57 -2.81 -12.67
C ALA A 60 -3.54 -2.22 -14.09
N GLU A 61 -2.43 -1.59 -14.48
CA GLU A 61 -2.21 -1.06 -15.82
C GLU A 61 -2.26 -2.18 -16.88
N GLU A 62 -1.65 -3.34 -16.62
CA GLU A 62 -1.71 -4.54 -17.48
C GLU A 62 -3.15 -5.05 -17.68
N GLN A 63 -4.02 -4.88 -16.67
CA GLN A 63 -5.44 -5.23 -16.75
C GLN A 63 -6.31 -4.14 -17.38
N GLY A 64 -5.71 -3.04 -17.83
CA GLY A 64 -6.43 -1.88 -18.36
C GLY A 64 -7.16 -1.07 -17.28
N ILE A 65 -6.90 -1.35 -16.00
CA ILE A 65 -7.42 -0.58 -14.86
C ILE A 65 -6.50 0.62 -14.67
N VAL A 66 -6.68 1.64 -15.52
CA VAL A 66 -5.99 2.92 -15.35
C VAL A 66 -6.64 3.63 -14.18
N ASN A 67 -5.97 3.66 -13.03
CA ASN A 67 -6.45 4.30 -11.81
C ASN A 67 -6.42 5.84 -12.00
N LEU A 68 -7.39 6.37 -12.75
CA LEU A 68 -7.54 7.80 -13.06
C LEU A 68 -8.23 8.58 -11.94
N GLU A 69 -8.77 7.90 -10.93
CA GLU A 69 -9.44 8.56 -9.81
C GLU A 69 -8.41 9.01 -8.77
N ARG A 70 -7.67 10.08 -9.10
CA ARG A 70 -7.12 10.94 -8.04
C ARG A 70 -8.33 11.52 -7.29
N PRO A 71 -8.40 11.41 -5.94
CA PRO A 71 -9.46 12.03 -5.17
C PRO A 71 -9.53 13.52 -5.51
N HIS A 72 -10.64 13.95 -6.10
CA HIS A 72 -10.89 15.35 -6.35
C HIS A 72 -11.42 15.97 -5.05
N TYR A 73 -10.78 17.05 -4.60
CA TYR A 73 -11.31 17.86 -3.51
C TYR A 73 -12.70 18.38 -3.89
N VAL A 74 -13.70 18.09 -3.06
CA VAL A 74 -15.11 18.48 -3.26
C VAL A 74 -15.30 19.99 -3.39
N ASP A 75 -14.34 20.78 -2.90
CA ASP A 75 -14.40 22.25 -2.88
C ASP A 75 -13.95 22.94 -4.18
N LYS A 76 -13.59 22.20 -5.24
CA LYS A 76 -13.34 22.84 -6.55
C LYS A 76 -14.67 23.28 -7.18
N LYS A 77 -15.11 24.50 -6.85
CA LYS A 77 -16.15 25.21 -7.60
C LYS A 77 -15.71 25.30 -9.07
N LYS A 78 -16.55 24.81 -9.98
CA LYS A 78 -16.40 25.02 -11.42
C LYS A 78 -16.64 26.50 -11.70
N CYS A 79 -15.58 27.27 -11.95
CA CYS A 79 -15.74 28.59 -12.55
C CYS A 79 -16.26 28.40 -13.98
N HIS A 80 -17.40 29.03 -14.28
CA HIS A 80 -17.95 29.17 -15.64
C HIS A 80 -17.09 30.13 -16.46
#